data_AF-A0A2A6NQR4-F1
#
_entry.id   AF-A0A2A6NQR4-F1
#
_cell.length_a   1.000
_cell.length_b   1.000
_cell.length_c   1.000
_cell.angle_alpha   90.00
_cell.angle_beta   90.00
_cell.angle_gamma   90.00
#
_symmetry.space_group_name_H-M   'P 1'
#
loop_
_entity.id
_entity.type
_entity.pdbx_description
1 polymer ?
#
loop_
_entity_poly.entity_id
_entity_poly.type
_entity_poly.pdbx_seq_one_letter_code
_entity_poly.pdbx_strand_id
1 'polypeptide(L)'
;MRRRRFSEIIPLVEHYLAIGEKEIYLDGNDRDLPWGDVKSVITGGCFRLNGPSSARAIAPHESGLTFTWFIDFEGNDANGTGTNQFSAENMLGAASKMPAEACAEFARMLAKEVWPAVKKNTDDIRDALRRQEDSLAILQSIMISVGKQVSA
;
A
#
# COMPACT_ATOMS: atom_id res chain seq x y z
N MET A 1 5.16 -10.92 15.83
CA MET A 1 5.12 -12.10 14.92
C MET A 1 6.48 -12.19 14.25
N ARG A 2 7.19 -13.34 14.34
CA ARG A 2 8.51 -13.51 13.71
C ARG A 2 8.31 -13.56 12.20
N ARG A 3 8.98 -12.68 11.45
CA ARG A 3 8.94 -12.68 9.98
C ARG A 3 9.66 -13.94 9.47
N ARG A 4 9.04 -14.68 8.55
CA ARG A 4 9.52 -15.98 8.05
C ARG A 4 10.09 -15.80 6.64
N ARG A 5 11.26 -16.39 6.36
CA ARG A 5 11.85 -16.37 5.01
C ARG A 5 11.55 -17.65 4.25
N PHE A 6 11.41 -17.57 2.95
CA PHE A 6 11.10 -18.70 2.08
C PHE A 6 12.14 -19.82 2.22
N SER A 7 13.43 -19.47 2.18
CA SER A 7 14.55 -20.40 2.33
C SER A 7 14.60 -21.11 3.69
N GLU A 8 14.00 -20.53 4.74
CA GLU A 8 13.89 -21.15 6.06
C GLU A 8 12.69 -22.11 6.17
N ILE A 9 11.64 -21.89 5.36
CA ILE A 9 10.39 -22.64 5.42
C ILE A 9 10.43 -23.90 4.57
N ILE A 10 11.08 -23.85 3.40
CA ILE A 10 11.16 -25.01 2.48
C ILE A 10 11.71 -26.28 3.17
N PRO A 11 12.80 -26.22 3.96
CA PRO A 11 13.28 -27.39 4.70
C PRO A 11 12.31 -27.92 5.77
N LEU A 12 11.30 -27.13 6.15
CA LEU A 12 10.33 -27.44 7.21
C LEU A 12 8.92 -27.76 6.67
N VAL A 13 8.77 -27.96 5.36
CA VAL A 13 7.46 -28.22 4.72
C VAL A 13 6.70 -29.34 5.41
N GLU A 14 7.35 -30.49 5.63
CA GLU A 14 6.70 -31.66 6.24
C GLU A 14 6.19 -31.35 7.65
N HIS A 15 6.94 -30.55 8.41
CA HIS A 15 6.54 -30.12 9.75
C HIS A 15 5.26 -29.28 9.70
N TYR A 16 5.22 -28.26 8.83
CA TYR A 16 4.04 -27.39 8.70
C TYR A 16 2.80 -28.16 8.23
N LEU A 17 2.97 -29.04 7.24
CA LEU A 17 1.88 -29.88 6.76
C LEU A 17 1.38 -30.85 7.84
N ALA A 18 2.28 -31.44 8.64
CA ALA A 18 1.93 -32.36 9.71
C ALA A 18 1.09 -31.70 10.82
N ILE A 19 1.29 -30.41 11.08
CA ILE A 19 0.46 -29.64 12.02
C ILE A 19 -0.76 -28.99 11.36
N GLY A 20 -1.01 -29.25 10.08
CA GLY A 20 -2.14 -28.72 9.33
C GLY A 20 -2.00 -27.27 8.87
N GLU A 21 -0.82 -26.66 9.04
CA GLU A 21 -0.53 -25.30 8.57
C GLU A 21 -0.22 -25.34 7.07
N LYS A 22 -1.15 -24.83 6.25
CA LYS A 22 -1.06 -24.84 4.78
C LYS A 22 -0.75 -23.49 4.16
N GLU A 23 -0.95 -22.40 4.91
CA GLU A 23 -0.65 -21.04 4.46
C GLU A 23 0.47 -20.46 5.32
N ILE A 24 1.53 -19.98 4.66
CA ILE A 24 2.68 -19.38 5.33
C ILE A 24 2.85 -17.95 4.85
N TYR A 25 2.76 -17.01 5.79
CA TYR A 25 3.07 -15.62 5.55
C TYR A 25 4.59 -15.37 5.59
N LEU A 26 5.13 -14.83 4.50
CA LEU A 26 6.55 -14.53 4.31
C LEU A 26 6.85 -13.04 4.59
N ASP A 27 8.10 -12.74 4.92
CA ASP A 27 8.60 -11.36 4.94
C ASP A 27 8.55 -10.77 3.52
N GLY A 28 7.82 -9.67 3.32
CA GLY A 28 7.78 -8.99 2.01
C GLY A 28 9.14 -8.44 1.55
N ASN A 29 10.12 -8.34 2.45
CA ASN A 29 11.50 -7.94 2.11
C ASN A 29 12.42 -9.12 1.81
N ASP A 30 11.90 -10.35 1.81
CA ASP A 30 12.70 -11.52 1.46
C ASP A 30 13.11 -11.47 -0.03
N ARG A 31 14.37 -11.79 -0.29
CA ARG A 31 14.93 -11.82 -1.65
C ARG A 31 14.53 -13.10 -2.38
N ASP A 32 14.22 -14.15 -1.63
CA ASP A 32 13.92 -15.49 -2.14
C ASP A 32 12.41 -15.73 -2.31
N LEU A 33 11.60 -14.66 -2.34
CA LEU A 33 10.16 -14.77 -2.54
C LEU A 33 9.86 -15.54 -3.85
N PRO A 34 8.92 -16.52 -3.83
CA PRO A 34 8.59 -17.34 -4.99
C PRO A 34 7.69 -16.58 -5.97
N TRP A 35 8.19 -15.48 -6.53
CA TRP A 35 7.43 -14.59 -7.42
C TRP A 35 6.86 -15.32 -8.64
N GLY A 36 7.58 -16.30 -9.18
CA GLY A 36 7.15 -17.10 -10.33
C GLY A 36 5.89 -17.94 -10.09
N ASP A 37 5.58 -18.24 -8.82
CA ASP A 37 4.44 -19.07 -8.44
C ASP A 37 3.19 -18.26 -8.09
N VAL A 38 3.26 -16.92 -8.16
CA VAL A 38 2.11 -16.06 -7.83
C VAL A 38 0.97 -16.33 -8.80
N LYS A 39 -0.19 -16.74 -8.25
CA LYS A 39 -1.42 -17.04 -8.99
C LYS A 39 -2.51 -16.01 -8.83
N SER A 40 -2.51 -15.27 -7.73
CA SER A 40 -3.51 -14.24 -7.46
C SER A 40 -2.89 -13.08 -6.68
N VAL A 41 -3.44 -11.90 -6.92
CA VAL A 41 -3.06 -10.67 -6.23
C VAL A 41 -4.33 -9.96 -5.79
N ILE A 42 -4.52 -9.89 -4.47
CA ILE A 42 -5.69 -9.26 -3.86
C ILE A 42 -5.28 -8.03 -3.08
N THR A 43 -6.27 -7.25 -2.67
CA THR A 43 -6.07 -6.11 -1.77
C THR A 43 -5.45 -6.56 -0.46
N GLY A 44 -4.39 -5.85 -0.04
CA GLY A 44 -3.66 -6.16 1.17
C GLY A 44 -4.41 -5.74 2.43
N GLY A 45 -3.84 -6.07 3.59
CA GLY A 45 -4.41 -5.72 4.90
C GLY A 45 -4.06 -4.31 5.37
N CYS A 46 -3.12 -3.63 4.71
CA CYS A 46 -2.73 -2.27 5.08
C CYS A 46 -3.62 -1.25 4.36
N PHE A 47 -4.23 -0.37 5.15
CA PHE A 47 -5.09 0.71 4.71
C PHE A 47 -4.57 2.04 5.25
N ARG A 48 -4.63 3.07 4.42
CA ARG A 48 -4.67 4.45 4.88
C ARG A 48 -6.13 4.88 5.06
N LEU A 49 -6.36 6.06 5.63
CA LEU A 49 -7.70 6.64 5.84
C LEU A 49 -8.60 6.61 4.60
N ASN A 50 -7.98 6.52 3.43
CA ASN A 50 -8.59 6.76 2.14
C ASN A 50 -8.39 5.62 1.14
N GLY A 51 -7.98 4.43 1.58
CA GLY A 51 -7.93 3.25 0.71
C GLY A 51 -6.78 2.29 1.00
N PRO A 52 -6.69 1.20 0.23
CA PRO A 52 -5.61 0.22 0.39
C PRO A 52 -4.25 0.83 0.05
N SER A 53 -3.25 0.53 0.86
CA SER A 53 -1.85 0.93 0.66
C SER A 53 -0.91 -0.24 0.42
N SER A 54 -1.47 -1.45 0.25
CA SER A 54 -0.73 -2.67 -0.03
C SER A 54 -1.56 -3.64 -0.86
N ALA A 55 -0.88 -4.59 -1.51
CA ALA A 55 -1.47 -5.79 -2.10
C ALA A 55 -0.95 -7.02 -1.36
N ARG A 56 -1.70 -8.13 -1.41
CA ARG A 56 -1.23 -9.45 -1.01
C ARG A 56 -1.03 -10.31 -2.25
N ALA A 57 0.20 -10.82 -2.42
CA ALA A 57 0.48 -11.87 -3.39
C ALA A 57 0.16 -13.25 -2.78
N ILE A 58 -0.39 -14.14 -3.59
CA ILE A 58 -0.73 -15.51 -3.21
C ILE A 58 -0.05 -16.46 -4.19
N ALA A 59 0.84 -17.31 -3.67
CA ALA A 59 1.67 -18.22 -4.45
C ALA A 59 1.52 -19.68 -3.92
N PRO A 60 0.62 -20.48 -4.52
CA PRO A 60 0.59 -21.92 -4.31
C PRO A 60 1.89 -22.54 -4.81
N HIS A 61 2.52 -23.41 -4.01
CA HIS A 61 3.81 -24.01 -4.31
C HIS A 61 3.71 -25.54 -4.43
N GLU A 62 4.62 -26.15 -5.20
CA GLU A 62 4.65 -27.61 -5.44
C GLU A 62 4.80 -28.44 -4.16
N SER A 63 5.35 -27.84 -3.11
CA SER A 63 5.48 -28.46 -1.79
C SER A 63 4.15 -28.65 -1.05
N GLY A 64 3.02 -28.18 -1.62
CA GLY A 64 1.69 -28.25 -1.01
C GLY A 64 1.36 -27.13 -0.03
N LEU A 65 2.28 -26.18 0.16
CA LEU A 65 2.06 -24.95 0.92
C LEU A 65 1.62 -23.81 -0.02
N THR A 66 0.85 -22.88 0.52
CA THR A 66 0.56 -21.59 -0.11
C THR A 66 1.35 -20.51 0.61
N PHE A 67 2.15 -19.76 -0.13
CA PHE A 67 2.90 -18.63 0.41
C PHE A 67 2.18 -17.33 0.14
N THR A 68 2.16 -16.45 1.14
CA THR A 68 1.60 -15.10 1.00
C THR A 68 2.56 -14.05 1.53
N TRP A 69 2.58 -12.88 0.90
CA TRP A 69 3.33 -11.72 1.40
C TRP A 69 2.65 -10.43 0.96
N PHE A 70 2.90 -9.35 1.69
CA PHE A 70 2.45 -8.03 1.28
C PHE A 70 3.44 -7.35 0.35
N ILE A 71 2.87 -6.56 -0.56
CA ILE A 71 3.55 -5.65 -1.47
C ILE A 71 3.10 -4.27 -1.03
N ASP A 72 4.01 -3.53 -0.40
CA ASP A 72 3.73 -2.17 0.02
C ASP A 72 3.82 -1.23 -1.18
N PHE A 73 2.79 -0.41 -1.37
CA PHE A 73 2.78 0.57 -2.47
C PHE A 73 3.56 1.83 -2.12
N GLU A 74 3.81 2.06 -0.82
CA GLU A 74 4.41 3.27 -0.30
C GLU A 74 5.87 3.04 0.12
N GLY A 75 6.68 4.10 0.07
CA GLY A 75 8.01 4.09 0.67
C GLY A 75 7.95 4.25 2.19
N ASN A 76 9.08 4.03 2.86
CA ASN A 76 9.20 4.21 4.31
C ASN A 76 9.00 5.67 4.75
N ASP A 77 9.23 6.62 3.85
CA ASP A 77 9.02 8.06 4.00
C ASP A 77 7.54 8.46 4.10
N ALA A 78 6.64 7.60 3.63
CA ALA A 78 5.20 7.81 3.77
C ALA A 78 4.70 7.67 5.23
N ASN A 79 5.49 7.03 6.11
CA ASN A 79 5.08 6.76 7.48
C ASN A 79 4.90 8.06 8.28
N GLY A 80 3.77 8.17 8.99
CA GLY A 80 3.44 9.37 9.77
C GLY A 80 2.95 10.56 8.96
N THR A 81 2.84 10.43 7.64
CA THR A 81 2.23 11.46 6.78
C THR A 81 0.73 11.23 6.60
N GLY A 82 -0.02 12.32 6.41
CA GLY A 82 -1.47 12.29 6.13
C GLY A 82 -1.82 12.09 4.65
N THR A 83 -0.83 11.81 3.81
CA THR A 83 -0.96 11.74 2.34
C THR A 83 -0.36 10.45 1.82
N ASN A 84 -0.91 9.89 0.73
CA ASN A 84 -0.26 8.75 0.09
C ASN A 84 1.04 9.18 -0.61
N GLN A 85 2.04 8.32 -0.55
CA GLN A 85 3.30 8.48 -1.26
C GLN A 85 3.66 7.17 -1.96
N PHE A 86 3.06 6.98 -3.13
CA PHE A 86 3.26 5.77 -3.94
C PHE A 86 4.68 5.72 -4.51
N SER A 87 5.35 4.59 -4.32
CA SER A 87 6.66 4.29 -4.88
C SER A 87 6.50 3.54 -6.19
N ALA A 88 6.77 4.24 -7.30
CA ALA A 88 6.78 3.63 -8.63
C ALA A 88 7.80 2.47 -8.71
N GLU A 89 8.95 2.61 -8.05
CA GLU A 89 9.98 1.56 -7.99
C GLU A 89 9.44 0.29 -7.32
N ASN A 90 8.79 0.41 -6.16
CA ASN A 90 8.23 -0.74 -5.44
C ASN A 90 7.14 -1.42 -6.28
N MET A 91 6.22 -0.64 -6.84
CA MET A 91 5.07 -1.16 -7.58
C MET A 91 5.48 -1.80 -8.91
N LEU A 92 6.33 -1.13 -9.70
CA LEU A 92 6.84 -1.68 -10.97
C LEU A 92 7.81 -2.83 -10.72
N GLY A 93 8.64 -2.74 -9.68
CA GLY A 93 9.54 -3.81 -9.26
C GLY A 93 8.78 -5.09 -8.92
N ALA A 94 7.69 -5.00 -8.18
CA ALA A 94 6.83 -6.14 -7.89
C ALA A 94 6.14 -6.68 -9.16
N ALA A 95 5.54 -5.79 -9.96
CA ALA A 95 4.86 -6.17 -11.20
C ALA A 95 5.78 -6.91 -12.19
N SER A 96 7.05 -6.53 -12.26
CA SER A 96 8.05 -7.14 -13.15
C SER A 96 8.43 -8.58 -12.79
N LYS A 97 8.22 -8.98 -11.53
CA LYS A 97 8.59 -10.30 -11.02
C LYS A 97 7.44 -11.31 -11.11
N MET A 98 6.20 -10.82 -11.22
CA MET A 98 5.00 -11.64 -11.28
C MET A 98 4.79 -12.25 -12.67
N PRO A 99 4.13 -13.41 -12.76
CA PRO A 99 3.57 -13.91 -14.01
C PRO A 99 2.57 -12.92 -14.62
N ALA A 100 2.41 -12.97 -15.95
CA ALA A 100 1.57 -12.02 -16.68
C ALA A 100 0.12 -11.96 -16.19
N GLU A 101 -0.48 -13.10 -15.86
CA GLU A 101 -1.85 -13.18 -15.34
C GLU A 101 -2.01 -12.49 -13.99
N ALA A 102 -1.07 -12.75 -13.05
CA ALA A 102 -1.04 -12.12 -11.74
C ALA A 102 -0.74 -10.62 -11.85
N CYS A 103 0.13 -10.21 -12.76
CA CYS A 103 0.41 -8.80 -13.05
C CYS A 103 -0.84 -8.08 -13.60
N ALA A 104 -1.62 -8.74 -14.46
CA ALA A 104 -2.90 -8.20 -14.93
C ALA A 104 -3.95 -8.10 -13.81
N GLU A 105 -3.98 -9.05 -12.87
CA GLU A 105 -4.84 -8.98 -11.69
C GLU A 105 -4.43 -7.84 -10.76
N PHE A 106 -3.13 -7.67 -10.53
CA PHE A 106 -2.59 -6.55 -9.78
C PHE A 106 -3.00 -5.21 -10.39
N ALA A 107 -2.84 -5.03 -11.70
CA ALA A 107 -3.25 -3.81 -12.40
C ALA A 107 -4.77 -3.56 -12.29
N ARG A 108 -5.60 -4.61 -12.40
CA ARG A 108 -7.06 -4.50 -12.22
C ARG A 108 -7.42 -4.07 -10.80
N MET A 109 -6.78 -4.64 -9.79
CA MET A 109 -6.99 -4.26 -8.38
C MET A 109 -6.62 -2.79 -8.15
N LEU A 110 -5.47 -2.33 -8.67
CA LEU A 110 -5.07 -0.92 -8.58
C LEU A 110 -6.12 0.00 -9.21
N ALA A 111 -6.62 -0.34 -10.40
CA ALA A 111 -7.60 0.47 -11.11
C ALA A 111 -8.98 0.51 -10.42
N LYS A 112 -9.41 -0.60 -9.82
CA LYS A 112 -10.74 -0.75 -9.23
C LYS A 112 -10.81 -0.26 -7.79
N GLU A 113 -9.76 -0.47 -7.01
CA GLU A 113 -9.80 -0.30 -5.55
C GLU A 113 -8.91 0.83 -5.06
N VAL A 114 -7.68 0.94 -5.57
CA VAL A 114 -6.70 1.93 -5.10
C VAL A 114 -6.95 3.29 -5.76
N TRP A 115 -7.02 3.33 -7.09
CA TRP A 115 -7.14 4.56 -7.86
C TRP A 115 -8.36 5.42 -7.47
N PRO A 116 -9.59 4.87 -7.38
CA PRO A 116 -10.75 5.69 -7.03
C PRO A 116 -10.64 6.30 -5.63
N ALA A 117 -10.05 5.56 -4.69
CA ALA A 117 -9.92 5.95 -3.31
C ALA A 117 -8.87 7.07 -3.13
N VAL A 118 -7.72 6.93 -3.83
CA VAL A 118 -6.68 7.98 -3.89
C VAL A 118 -7.18 9.23 -4.61
N LYS A 119 -7.88 9.07 -5.73
CA LYS A 119 -8.47 10.20 -6.48
C LYS A 119 -9.43 11.00 -5.59
N LYS A 120 -10.36 10.31 -4.92
CA LYS A 120 -11.31 10.94 -4.01
C LYS A 120 -10.59 11.73 -2.91
N ASN A 121 -9.58 11.15 -2.26
CA ASN A 121 -8.84 11.84 -1.21
C ASN A 121 -8.07 13.06 -1.72
N THR A 122 -7.52 12.96 -2.94
CA THR A 122 -6.84 14.09 -3.58
C THR A 122 -7.81 15.26 -3.79
N ASP A 123 -9.04 14.96 -4.21
CA ASP A 123 -10.08 15.96 -4.39
C ASP A 123 -10.54 16.53 -3.03
N ASP A 124 -10.75 15.70 -2.01
CA ASP A 124 -11.10 16.11 -0.65
C ASP A 124 -10.04 17.06 -0.04
N ILE A 125 -8.75 16.75 -0.22
CA ILE A 125 -7.62 17.59 0.23
C ILE A 125 -7.60 18.91 -0.52
N ARG A 126 -7.81 18.89 -1.85
CA ARG A 126 -7.84 20.12 -2.66
C ARG A 126 -8.96 21.06 -2.21
N ASP A 127 -10.13 20.52 -1.89
CA ASP A 127 -11.25 21.30 -1.38
C ASP A 127 -11.02 21.82 0.04
N ALA A 128 -10.37 21.03 0.90
CA ALA A 128 -9.96 21.50 2.22
C ALA A 128 -8.96 22.67 2.13
N LEU A 129 -7.99 22.60 1.22
CA LEU A 129 -7.01 23.66 1.00
C LEU A 129 -7.67 24.95 0.52
N ARG A 130 -8.62 24.87 -0.43
CA ARG A 130 -9.39 26.04 -0.89
C ARG A 130 -10.11 26.76 0.26
N ARG A 131 -10.82 26.00 1.11
CA ARG A 131 -11.50 26.57 2.29
C ARG A 131 -10.52 27.24 3.27
N GLN A 132 -9.32 26.67 3.40
CA GLN A 132 -8.27 27.24 4.23
C GLN A 132 -7.76 28.55 3.64
N GLU A 133 -7.54 28.61 2.32
CA GLU A 133 -7.14 29.82 1.60
C GLU A 133 -8.19 30.94 1.74
N ASP A 134 -9.48 30.61 1.59
CA ASP A 134 -10.58 31.57 1.81
C ASP A 134 -10.55 32.14 3.24
N SER A 135 -10.32 31.27 4.24
CA SER A 135 -10.22 31.67 5.64
C SER A 135 -9.02 32.58 5.89
N LEU A 136 -7.87 32.31 5.25
CA LEU A 136 -6.68 33.15 5.32
C LEU A 136 -6.94 34.55 4.73
N ALA A 137 -7.63 34.63 3.59
CA ALA A 137 -7.99 35.90 2.97
C ALA A 137 -8.89 36.74 3.89
N ILE A 138 -9.86 36.12 4.57
CA ILE A 138 -10.71 36.79 5.56
C ILE A 138 -9.86 37.34 6.72
N LEU A 139 -8.98 36.53 7.30
CA LEU A 139 -8.12 36.96 8.40
C LEU A 139 -7.22 38.13 8.00
N GLN A 140 -6.62 38.08 6.81
CA GLN A 140 -5.79 39.17 6.27
C GLN A 140 -6.60 40.46 6.12
N SER A 141 -7.83 40.38 5.59
CA SER A 141 -8.72 41.52 5.44
C SER A 141 -9.06 42.18 6.78
N ILE A 142 -9.34 41.37 7.80
CA ILE A 142 -9.59 41.84 9.17
C ILE A 142 -8.35 42.52 9.74
N MET A 143 -7.17 41.91 9.62
CA MET A 143 -5.91 42.48 10.13
C MET A 143 -5.61 43.86 9.53
N ILE A 144 -5.79 44.01 8.21
CA ILE A 144 -5.62 45.31 7.53
C ILE A 144 -6.62 46.34 8.05
N SER A 145 -7.88 45.93 8.21
CA SER A 145 -8.96 46.82 8.65
C SER A 145 -8.76 47.31 10.08
N VAL A 146 -8.40 46.41 11.01
CA VAL A 146 -8.09 46.75 12.40
C VAL A 146 -6.81 47.59 12.48
N GLY A 147 -5.76 47.24 11.75
CA GLY A 147 -4.51 48.01 11.73
C GLY A 147 -4.70 49.46 11.28
N LYS A 148 -5.61 49.71 10.32
CA LYS A 148 -6.01 51.06 9.89
C LYS A 148 -6.78 51.82 10.98
N GLN A 149 -7.61 51.15 11.78
CA GLN A 149 -8.37 51.78 12.86
C GLN A 149 -7.50 52.18 14.06
N VAL A 150 -6.42 51.46 14.34
CA VAL A 150 -5.50 51.77 15.46
C VAL A 150 -4.52 52.89 15.11
N SER A 151 -4.32 53.18 13.81
CA SER A 151 -3.37 54.19 13.32
C SER A 151 -4.02 55.54 12.98
N ALA A 152 -5.35 55.67 13.17
CA ALA A 152 -6.15 56.86 12.93
C ALA A 152 -6.55 57.52 14.26
#